data_AF-A0A0D6LCX2-F1
#
_entry.id   AF-A0A0D6LCX2-F1
#
_cell.length_a   1.000
_cell.length_b   1.000
_cell.length_c   1.000
_cell.angle_alpha   90.00
_cell.angle_beta   90.00
_cell.angle_gamma   90.00
#
_symmetry.space_group_name_H-M   'P 1'
#
loop_
_entity.id
_entity.type
_entity.pdbx_description
1 polymer ?
#
loop_
_entity_poly.entity_id
_entity_poly.type
_entity_poly.pdbx_seq_one_letter_code
_entity_poly.pdbx_strand_id
1 'polypeptide(L)'
;MRNFTEFSRIAYDLGMYTLIRVADGGSSSFLKCGAVPDTLTTVDFGPTAEKNINSSFAAQKKYLPNGHGPLVNSEFYPGWLVLWGQKSASLPSPDEVVNSAKYMYNLGANINFYMIHGGTNFGFWNGAETNAPGTFMHSYNGKSKRSVDLEDCNPGDVLTIFVENQGRQTYETINDYKGILSDVELDKNVLHGWTQCKLDIIHDYADTSSSNAQGKGKYGVYHGTFKVDVPTDTFLNTTGWGKGVAVVNGNNLGRYWATEGPQLTLYVPAAFLQPGENSLLILELEGTNNCAENTCSLSLVEQPVYVWSSKKTKADFWRGPRRQQHN
;
A
#
# COMPACT_ATOMS: atom_id res chain seq x y z
N MET A 1 2.97 -15.11 28.78
CA MET A 1 3.16 -13.65 28.92
C MET A 1 4.43 -13.30 28.16
N ARG A 2 4.34 -12.53 27.07
CA ARG A 2 5.54 -12.03 26.39
C ARG A 2 6.16 -10.96 27.30
N ASN A 3 7.45 -11.04 27.55
CA ASN A 3 8.14 -10.30 28.60
C ASN A 3 8.39 -8.84 28.20
N PHE A 4 7.34 -8.05 27.93
CA PHE A 4 7.46 -6.63 27.56
C PHE A 4 8.14 -5.78 28.65
N THR A 5 8.20 -6.27 29.88
CA THR A 5 9.02 -5.72 30.98
C THR A 5 10.50 -5.61 30.59
N GLU A 6 10.98 -6.47 29.69
CA GLU A 6 12.35 -6.41 29.16
C GLU A 6 12.57 -5.20 28.24
N PHE A 7 11.54 -4.73 27.52
CA PHE A 7 11.65 -3.53 26.68
C PHE A 7 11.78 -2.26 27.53
N SER A 8 10.97 -2.12 28.58
CA SER A 8 11.10 -1.02 29.53
C SER A 8 12.48 -1.01 30.21
N ARG A 9 13.01 -2.21 30.52
CA ARG A 9 14.37 -2.36 31.06
C ARG A 9 15.44 -1.96 30.03
N ILE A 10 15.33 -2.40 28.78
CA ILE A 10 16.25 -2.02 27.70
C ILE A 10 16.21 -0.51 27.47
N ALA A 11 15.03 0.11 27.42
CA ALA A 11 14.89 1.55 27.26
C ALA A 11 15.56 2.32 28.41
N TYR A 12 15.38 1.85 29.65
CA TYR A 12 16.07 2.40 30.82
C TYR A 12 17.59 2.23 30.74
N ASP A 13 18.07 1.04 30.38
CA ASP A 13 19.49 0.71 30.21
C ASP A 13 20.14 1.53 29.07
N LEU A 14 19.36 1.92 28.05
CA LEU A 14 19.77 2.82 26.97
C LEU A 14 19.70 4.32 27.35
N GLY A 15 19.36 4.65 28.60
CA GLY A 15 19.27 6.04 29.08
C GLY A 15 18.05 6.79 28.54
N MET A 16 17.01 6.09 28.08
CA MET A 16 15.76 6.71 27.65
C MET A 16 14.90 7.04 28.88
N TYR A 17 15.19 8.16 29.55
CA TYR A 17 14.41 8.66 30.69
C TYR A 17 13.06 9.29 30.31
N THR A 18 12.52 8.93 29.14
CA THR A 18 11.28 9.47 28.60
C THR A 18 10.09 8.60 29.00
N LEU A 19 8.90 9.19 28.98
CA LEU A 19 7.66 8.46 29.16
C LEU A 19 7.51 7.36 28.09
N ILE A 20 7.37 6.10 28.53
CA ILE A 20 7.03 4.97 27.67
C ILE A 20 5.51 4.81 27.67
N ARG A 21 4.92 4.68 26.47
CA ARG A 21 3.48 4.44 26.31
C ARG A 21 3.21 3.19 25.46
N VAL A 22 2.08 2.54 25.73
CA VAL A 22 1.51 1.48 24.90
C VAL A 22 0.15 1.92 24.36
N ALA A 23 -0.23 1.47 23.17
CA ALA A 23 -1.49 1.83 22.51
C ALA A 23 -2.20 0.56 22.03
N ASP A 24 -3.50 0.49 22.29
CA ASP A 24 -4.38 -0.60 21.88
C ASP A 24 -5.80 -0.07 21.65
N GLY A 25 -6.64 -0.87 20.99
CA GLY A 25 -8.06 -0.54 20.79
C GLY A 25 -8.78 -0.15 22.08
N GLY A 26 -9.67 0.85 22.00
CA GLY A 26 -10.41 1.47 23.11
C GLY A 26 -11.42 0.59 23.86
N SER A 27 -11.13 -0.69 24.09
CA SER A 27 -11.99 -1.61 24.85
C SER A 27 -11.19 -2.49 25.81
N SER A 28 -11.83 -2.99 26.86
CA SER A 28 -11.15 -3.83 27.84
C SER A 28 -10.62 -5.15 27.28
N SER A 29 -11.13 -5.63 26.14
CA SER A 29 -10.64 -6.88 25.52
C SER A 29 -9.27 -6.72 24.88
N PHE A 30 -8.99 -5.58 24.25
CA PHE A 30 -7.68 -5.29 23.68
C PHE A 30 -6.66 -4.97 24.78
N LEU A 31 -7.03 -4.06 25.68
CA LEU A 31 -6.16 -3.60 26.77
C LEU A 31 -5.72 -4.73 27.72
N LYS A 32 -6.53 -5.79 27.88
CA LYS A 32 -6.20 -6.93 28.75
C LYS A 32 -4.85 -7.58 28.39
N CYS A 33 -4.50 -7.59 27.12
CA CYS A 33 -3.28 -8.23 26.62
C CYS A 33 -2.18 -7.23 26.24
N GLY A 34 -2.53 -5.97 25.96
CA GLY A 34 -1.58 -4.94 25.53
C GLY A 34 -1.07 -4.04 26.65
N ALA A 35 -1.78 -3.91 27.77
CA ALA A 35 -1.31 -3.12 28.91
C ALA A 35 -0.05 -3.75 29.56
N VAL A 36 0.98 -2.92 29.78
CA VAL A 36 2.26 -3.32 30.38
C VAL A 36 2.50 -2.50 31.65
N PRO A 37 2.90 -3.11 32.77
CA PRO A 37 3.29 -2.40 33.99
C PRO A 37 4.36 -1.33 33.71
N ASP A 38 4.33 -0.24 34.46
CA ASP A 38 5.28 0.89 34.38
C ASP A 38 5.30 1.62 33.02
N THR A 39 4.24 1.48 32.23
CA THR A 39 4.03 2.25 30.99
C THR A 39 2.71 3.02 31.06
N LEU A 40 2.61 4.11 30.29
CA LEU A 40 1.33 4.79 30.10
C LEU A 40 0.47 4.00 29.10
N THR A 41 -0.60 3.38 29.59
CA THR A 41 -1.61 2.77 28.73
C THR A 41 -2.46 3.86 28.05
N THR A 42 -2.51 3.81 26.73
CA THR A 42 -3.28 4.71 25.87
C THR A 42 -4.20 3.89 24.97
N VAL A 43 -5.16 4.56 24.32
CA VAL A 43 -6.13 3.89 23.45
C VAL A 43 -6.07 4.42 22.03
N ASP A 44 -6.51 3.64 21.05
CA ASP A 44 -6.80 4.07 19.69
C ASP A 44 -8.28 3.86 19.33
N PHE A 45 -8.81 4.76 18.50
CA PHE A 45 -10.14 4.69 17.91
C PHE A 45 -10.38 5.85 16.94
N GLY A 46 -11.22 5.64 15.92
CA GLY A 46 -11.62 6.66 14.95
C GLY A 46 -12.81 7.52 15.39
N PRO A 47 -13.34 8.38 14.50
CA PRO A 47 -14.55 9.16 14.72
C PRO A 47 -15.74 8.30 15.16
N THR A 48 -16.43 8.72 16.22
CA THR A 48 -17.53 7.95 16.79
C THR A 48 -18.40 8.82 17.71
N ALA A 49 -19.54 8.30 18.15
CA ALA A 49 -20.44 9.01 19.06
C ALA A 49 -19.79 9.26 20.44
N GLU A 50 -20.17 10.35 21.11
CA GLU A 50 -19.64 10.75 22.44
C GLU A 50 -19.70 9.62 23.47
N LYS A 51 -20.77 8.82 23.47
CA LYS A 51 -20.92 7.65 24.35
C LYS A 51 -19.78 6.65 24.17
N ASN A 52 -19.33 6.42 22.94
CA ASN A 52 -18.26 5.48 22.62
C ASN A 52 -16.88 6.08 22.96
N ILE A 53 -16.70 7.39 22.76
CA ILE A 53 -15.51 8.12 23.22
C ILE A 53 -15.35 7.97 24.73
N ASN A 54 -16.42 8.25 25.49
CA ASN A 54 -16.44 8.11 26.94
C ASN A 54 -16.19 6.66 27.38
N SER A 55 -16.76 5.68 26.67
CA SER A 55 -16.52 4.27 26.95
C SER A 55 -15.06 3.88 26.72
N SER A 56 -14.42 4.41 25.68
CA SER A 56 -13.01 4.14 25.37
C SER A 56 -12.07 4.73 26.42
N PHE A 57 -12.31 5.98 26.85
CA PHE A 57 -11.54 6.58 27.95
C PHE A 57 -11.85 5.97 29.31
N ALA A 58 -13.07 5.48 29.54
CA ALA A 58 -13.38 4.70 30.74
C ALA A 58 -12.63 3.36 30.75
N ALA A 59 -12.44 2.73 29.59
CA ALA A 59 -11.61 1.54 29.46
C ALA A 59 -10.13 1.87 29.73
N GLN A 60 -9.59 2.96 29.16
CA GLN A 60 -8.23 3.44 29.42
C GLN A 60 -7.98 3.63 30.92
N LYS A 61 -8.87 4.36 31.62
CA LYS A 61 -8.74 4.68 33.05
C LYS A 61 -8.58 3.43 33.93
N LYS A 62 -9.15 2.29 33.57
CA LYS A 62 -9.00 1.05 34.35
C LYS A 62 -7.55 0.55 34.42
N TYR A 63 -6.71 0.95 33.47
CA TYR A 63 -5.30 0.56 33.37
C TYR A 63 -4.36 1.71 33.75
N LEU A 64 -4.90 2.85 34.18
CA LEU A 64 -4.10 3.96 34.73
C LEU A 64 -3.92 3.82 36.25
N PRO A 65 -2.79 4.28 36.82
CA PRO A 65 -2.57 4.27 38.26
C PRO A 65 -3.72 4.95 39.02
N ASN A 66 -4.47 4.18 39.82
CA ASN A 66 -5.65 4.63 40.55
C ASN A 66 -6.72 5.33 39.67
N GLY A 67 -6.75 5.06 38.36
CA GLY A 67 -7.64 5.75 37.42
C GLY A 67 -7.24 7.17 37.07
N HIS A 68 -6.05 7.62 37.47
CA HIS A 68 -5.55 8.97 37.24
C HIS A 68 -4.46 8.99 36.16
N GLY A 69 -4.53 9.97 35.28
CA GLY A 69 -3.56 10.18 34.21
C GLY A 69 -4.19 10.92 33.02
N PRO A 70 -3.38 11.28 32.01
CA PRO A 70 -3.89 11.94 30.82
C PRO A 70 -4.77 10.99 30.01
N LEU A 71 -5.88 11.51 29.49
CA LEU A 71 -6.60 10.85 28.42
C LEU A 71 -5.78 10.97 27.13
N VAL A 72 -5.55 9.85 26.44
CA VAL A 72 -4.72 9.84 25.24
C VAL A 72 -5.37 8.93 24.21
N ASN A 73 -5.84 9.52 23.10
CA ASN A 73 -6.10 8.80 21.87
C ASN A 73 -4.82 8.85 21.02
N SER A 74 -4.08 7.75 21.03
CA SER A 74 -2.78 7.60 20.39
C SER A 74 -2.87 7.46 18.88
N GLU A 75 -4.01 7.04 18.35
CA GLU A 75 -4.28 6.96 16.93
C GLU A 75 -5.76 7.26 16.68
N PHE A 76 -6.04 8.53 16.41
CA PHE A 76 -7.35 8.97 15.96
C PHE A 76 -7.40 8.91 14.44
N TYR A 77 -8.28 8.09 13.88
CA TYR A 77 -8.31 7.74 12.45
C TYR A 77 -9.26 8.62 11.61
N PRO A 78 -8.84 9.79 11.06
CA PRO A 78 -9.71 10.62 10.22
C PRO A 78 -10.02 10.04 8.84
N GLY A 79 -9.37 8.94 8.48
CA GLY A 79 -9.54 8.20 7.24
C GLY A 79 -9.17 6.73 7.47
N TRP A 80 -9.01 5.98 6.38
CA TRP A 80 -8.64 4.58 6.47
C TRP A 80 -7.74 4.15 5.30
N LEU A 81 -7.07 3.03 5.46
CA LEU A 81 -6.30 2.40 4.39
C LEU A 81 -7.22 1.93 3.25
N VAL A 82 -6.62 1.73 2.08
CA VAL A 82 -7.31 1.33 0.85
C VAL A 82 -6.63 0.10 0.28
N LEU A 83 -7.43 -0.85 -0.20
CA LEU A 83 -6.93 -2.08 -0.83
C LEU A 83 -7.12 -2.02 -2.36
N TRP A 84 -6.21 -2.65 -3.09
CA TRP A 84 -6.45 -2.95 -4.50
C TRP A 84 -7.73 -3.79 -4.65
N GLY A 85 -8.48 -3.59 -5.73
CA GLY A 85 -9.75 -4.25 -6.01
C GLY A 85 -10.94 -3.74 -5.20
N GLN A 86 -10.73 -2.90 -4.18
CA GLN A 86 -11.79 -2.36 -3.33
C GLN A 86 -12.74 -1.45 -4.12
N LYS A 87 -14.05 -1.74 -4.06
CA LYS A 87 -15.06 -1.03 -4.87
C LYS A 87 -15.69 0.20 -4.20
N SER A 88 -15.46 0.37 -2.90
CA SER A 88 -15.88 1.53 -2.14
C SER A 88 -15.10 1.60 -0.83
N ALA A 89 -14.87 2.82 -0.34
CA ALA A 89 -14.35 3.06 1.01
C ALA A 89 -15.42 3.75 1.86
N SER A 90 -15.66 3.23 3.06
CA SER A 90 -16.44 3.93 4.08
C SER A 90 -15.46 4.76 4.90
N LEU A 91 -15.34 6.04 4.54
CA LEU A 91 -14.47 6.99 5.23
C LEU A 91 -15.32 7.91 6.11
N PRO A 92 -14.82 8.30 7.29
CA PRO A 92 -15.48 9.31 8.10
C PRO A 92 -15.65 10.62 7.35
N SER A 93 -16.79 11.29 7.53
CA SER A 93 -16.99 12.64 7.01
C SER A 93 -16.13 13.66 7.79
N PRO A 94 -15.77 14.81 7.18
CA PRO A 94 -15.06 15.88 7.89
C PRO A 94 -15.77 16.32 9.17
N ASP A 95 -17.11 16.33 9.18
CA ASP A 95 -17.90 16.69 10.37
C ASP A 95 -17.77 15.65 11.48
N GLU A 96 -17.80 14.35 11.17
CA GLU A 96 -17.56 13.29 12.16
C GLU A 96 -16.17 13.40 12.80
N VAL A 97 -15.15 13.67 11.97
CA VAL A 97 -13.77 13.87 12.41
C VAL A 97 -13.68 15.08 13.35
N VAL A 98 -14.18 16.24 12.90
CA VAL A 98 -14.11 17.49 13.65
C VAL A 98 -14.91 17.42 14.94
N ASN A 99 -16.12 16.85 14.93
CA ASN A 99 -16.97 16.74 16.12
C ASN A 99 -16.36 15.80 17.16
N SER A 100 -15.87 14.63 16.75
CA SER A 100 -15.20 13.70 17.66
C SER A 100 -13.93 14.31 18.26
N ALA A 101 -13.10 14.97 17.45
CA ALA A 101 -11.87 15.62 17.91
C ALA A 101 -12.15 16.79 18.86
N LYS A 102 -13.13 17.65 18.55
CA LYS A 102 -13.56 18.75 19.44
C LYS A 102 -14.08 18.23 20.77
N TYR A 103 -14.87 17.15 20.76
CA TYR A 103 -15.36 16.53 21.99
C TYR A 103 -14.20 16.02 22.86
N MET A 104 -13.27 15.27 22.27
CA MET A 104 -12.06 14.80 22.97
C MET A 104 -11.21 15.97 23.51
N TYR A 105 -11.04 17.04 22.72
CA TYR A 105 -10.32 18.24 23.15
C TYR A 105 -10.98 18.90 24.37
N ASN A 106 -12.32 19.04 24.36
CA ASN A 106 -13.07 19.61 25.48
C ASN A 106 -13.02 18.75 26.75
N LEU A 107 -12.78 17.43 26.62
CA LEU A 107 -12.50 16.54 27.75
C LEU A 107 -11.07 16.70 28.30
N GLY A 108 -10.21 17.49 27.64
CA GLY A 108 -8.79 17.61 27.98
C GLY A 108 -7.95 16.41 27.51
N ALA A 109 -8.40 15.66 26.50
CA ALA A 109 -7.66 14.53 25.96
C ALA A 109 -6.55 14.98 24.99
N ASN A 110 -5.46 14.22 24.99
CA ASN A 110 -4.38 14.32 24.00
C ASN A 110 -4.77 13.46 22.79
N ILE A 111 -4.62 14.00 21.59
CA ILE A 111 -5.09 13.36 20.35
C ILE A 111 -3.94 13.37 19.35
N ASN A 112 -3.61 12.21 18.80
CA ASN A 112 -2.72 12.08 17.65
C ASN A 112 -3.53 11.69 16.41
N PHE A 113 -3.46 12.47 15.33
CA PHE A 113 -4.18 12.20 14.08
C PHE A 113 -3.40 11.19 13.23
N TYR A 114 -3.93 9.97 13.11
CA TYR A 114 -3.38 8.88 12.32
C TYR A 114 -4.23 8.67 11.05
N MET A 115 -3.93 9.27 9.90
CA MET A 115 -2.76 10.09 9.57
C MET A 115 -3.14 11.55 9.38
N ILE A 116 -2.29 12.47 9.83
CA ILE A 116 -2.36 13.88 9.43
C ILE A 116 -1.85 14.08 7.99
N HIS A 117 -0.84 13.30 7.59
CA HIS A 117 -0.36 13.15 6.22
C HIS A 117 0.17 11.72 6.05
N GLY A 118 -0.37 10.97 5.08
CA GLY A 118 -0.01 9.57 4.86
C GLY A 118 1.17 9.36 3.89
N GLY A 119 1.40 10.30 2.96
CA GLY A 119 2.45 10.17 1.95
C GLY A 119 2.16 9.09 0.89
N THR A 120 3.18 8.33 0.51
CA THR A 120 3.13 7.32 -0.56
C THR A 120 3.99 6.13 -0.19
N ASN A 121 3.46 4.92 -0.39
CA ASN A 121 4.25 3.68 -0.30
C ASN A 121 5.07 3.52 -1.59
N PHE A 122 6.21 4.21 -1.69
CA PHE A 122 7.12 4.06 -2.82
C PHE A 122 7.69 2.63 -2.91
N GLY A 123 8.12 2.25 -4.11
CA GLY A 123 8.70 0.94 -4.38
C GLY A 123 7.85 -0.22 -3.86
N PHE A 124 8.45 -1.03 -2.98
CA PHE A 124 7.85 -2.26 -2.47
C PHE A 124 7.52 -2.19 -0.97
N TRP A 125 7.39 -0.97 -0.42
CA TRP A 125 7.18 -0.75 1.03
C TRP A 125 5.74 -0.96 1.51
N ASN A 126 4.80 -1.26 0.61
CA ASN A 126 3.42 -1.51 1.00
C ASN A 126 3.27 -2.81 1.83
N GLY A 127 2.32 -2.79 2.76
CA GLY A 127 1.83 -3.99 3.45
C GLY A 127 0.71 -4.70 2.68
N ALA A 128 0.13 -5.70 3.32
CA ALA A 128 -1.06 -6.43 2.86
C ALA A 128 -1.97 -6.77 4.04
N GLU A 129 -3.25 -7.02 3.76
CA GLU A 129 -4.24 -7.53 4.72
C GLU A 129 -4.59 -8.99 4.40
N THR A 130 -5.01 -9.78 5.39
CA THR A 130 -5.32 -11.21 5.27
C THR A 130 -6.33 -11.52 4.14
N ASN A 131 -7.26 -10.59 3.88
CA ASN A 131 -8.29 -10.68 2.84
C ASN A 131 -8.12 -9.66 1.71
N ALA A 132 -7.01 -8.92 1.66
CA ALA A 132 -6.68 -8.15 0.47
C ALA A 132 -6.49 -9.13 -0.70
N PRO A 133 -6.78 -8.74 -1.95
CA PRO A 133 -6.42 -9.56 -3.11
C PRO A 133 -4.91 -9.70 -3.20
N GLY A 134 -4.36 -10.66 -2.46
CA GLY A 134 -3.05 -11.25 -2.68
C GLY A 134 -3.23 -12.23 -3.82
N THR A 135 -2.79 -11.86 -5.01
CA THR A 135 -2.94 -12.71 -6.18
C THR A 135 -1.87 -13.79 -6.15
N PHE A 136 -2.21 -14.91 -5.54
CA PHE A 136 -1.70 -16.20 -5.98
C PHE A 136 -2.23 -16.41 -7.40
N MET A 137 -1.44 -15.99 -8.39
CA MET A 137 -1.68 -16.16 -9.83
C MET A 137 -3.03 -15.62 -10.31
N HIS A 138 -3.09 -14.34 -10.72
CA HIS A 138 -4.35 -13.73 -11.17
C HIS A 138 -4.88 -14.35 -12.47
N SER A 139 -4.00 -14.73 -13.40
CA SER A 139 -4.38 -15.53 -14.55
C SER A 139 -3.14 -16.05 -15.28
N TYR A 140 -3.22 -17.27 -15.82
CA TYR A 140 -2.52 -17.67 -17.04
C TYR A 140 -3.61 -18.15 -17.99
N ASN A 141 -3.74 -17.53 -19.17
CA ASN A 141 -4.87 -17.74 -20.09
C ASN A 141 -6.27 -17.60 -19.43
N GLY A 142 -6.44 -16.66 -18.50
CA GLY A 142 -7.75 -16.39 -17.87
C GLY A 142 -8.20 -17.37 -16.78
N LYS A 143 -7.32 -18.26 -16.30
CA LYS A 143 -7.65 -19.23 -15.23
C LYS A 143 -7.02 -18.81 -13.88
N SER A 144 -7.85 -18.54 -12.88
CA SER A 144 -7.44 -18.28 -11.48
C SER A 144 -7.58 -19.56 -10.64
N LYS A 145 -6.65 -20.50 -10.78
CA LYS A 145 -6.61 -21.73 -9.97
C LYS A 145 -5.16 -22.05 -9.59
N ARG A 146 -4.98 -22.84 -8.52
CA ARG A 146 -3.69 -23.44 -8.13
C ARG A 146 -3.15 -24.47 -9.16
N SER A 147 -3.82 -24.58 -10.30
CA SER A 147 -3.50 -25.46 -11.42
C SER A 147 -3.79 -24.71 -12.71
N VAL A 148 -2.93 -24.88 -13.69
CA VAL A 148 -3.09 -24.32 -15.03
C VAL A 148 -2.92 -25.47 -16.02
N ASP A 149 -3.77 -25.50 -17.05
CA ASP A 149 -3.59 -26.43 -18.15
C ASP A 149 -2.51 -25.86 -19.07
N LEU A 150 -1.44 -26.61 -19.28
CA LEU A 150 -0.41 -26.24 -20.23
C LEU A 150 -0.80 -26.79 -21.61
N GLU A 151 -0.90 -25.91 -22.60
CA GLU A 151 -1.24 -26.25 -23.98
C GLU A 151 0.05 -26.36 -24.81
N ASP A 152 0.03 -27.19 -25.85
CA ASP A 152 1.11 -27.33 -26.84
C ASP A 152 2.51 -27.66 -26.29
N CYS A 153 2.60 -28.34 -25.14
CA CYS A 153 3.86 -28.71 -24.52
C CYS A 153 4.50 -29.96 -25.17
N ASN A 154 5.80 -29.87 -25.43
CA ASN A 154 6.64 -30.96 -25.94
C ASN A 154 7.68 -31.40 -24.89
N PRO A 155 8.12 -32.67 -24.91
CA PRO A 155 9.23 -33.10 -24.08
C PRO A 155 10.48 -32.23 -24.31
N GLY A 156 11.00 -31.62 -23.25
CA GLY A 156 12.16 -30.72 -23.30
C GLY A 156 11.81 -29.23 -23.21
N ASP A 157 10.52 -28.86 -23.22
CA ASP A 157 10.10 -27.48 -23.02
C ASP A 157 10.47 -26.96 -21.62
N VAL A 158 10.75 -25.66 -21.55
CA VAL A 158 11.17 -24.99 -20.31
C VAL A 158 9.96 -24.34 -19.63
N LEU A 159 9.59 -24.82 -18.45
CA LEU A 159 8.59 -24.18 -17.61
C LEU A 159 9.24 -23.02 -16.83
N THR A 160 8.72 -21.81 -17.01
CA THR A 160 9.12 -20.62 -16.24
C THR A 160 7.96 -20.11 -15.40
N ILE A 161 8.19 -19.91 -14.10
CA ILE A 161 7.22 -19.34 -13.18
C ILE A 161 7.75 -18.01 -12.64
N PHE A 162 7.10 -16.91 -13.02
CA PHE A 162 7.38 -15.61 -12.43
C PHE A 162 6.50 -15.40 -11.19
N VAL A 163 7.12 -15.13 -10.04
CA VAL A 163 6.40 -14.91 -8.78
C VAL A 163 6.66 -13.51 -8.25
N GLU A 164 5.61 -12.70 -8.18
CA GLU A 164 5.67 -11.37 -7.58
C GLU A 164 5.38 -11.42 -6.07
N ASN A 165 6.26 -10.84 -5.26
CA ASN A 165 5.92 -10.48 -3.89
C ASN A 165 5.17 -9.14 -3.88
N GLN A 166 3.87 -9.17 -3.61
CA GLN A 166 2.98 -7.99 -3.58
C GLN A 166 3.01 -7.19 -2.27
N GLY A 167 3.82 -7.57 -1.29
CA GLY A 167 3.81 -7.01 0.06
C GLY A 167 3.49 -8.10 1.08
N ARG A 168 4.13 -8.01 2.25
CA ARG A 168 3.85 -8.91 3.38
C ARG A 168 2.70 -8.39 4.22
N GLN A 169 1.96 -9.29 4.85
CA GLN A 169 0.98 -8.95 5.86
C GLN A 169 1.63 -8.14 6.98
N THR A 170 0.95 -7.07 7.40
CA THR A 170 1.41 -6.16 8.46
C THR A 170 0.58 -6.26 9.74
N TYR A 171 -0.50 -7.05 9.71
CA TYR A 171 -1.40 -7.26 10.83
C TYR A 171 -1.70 -8.76 10.99
N GLU A 172 -2.00 -9.19 12.22
CA GLU A 172 -2.17 -10.58 12.70
C GLU A 172 -0.96 -11.52 12.63
N THR A 173 -0.13 -11.43 11.58
CA THR A 173 1.06 -12.27 11.45
C THR A 173 2.22 -11.56 10.75
N ILE A 174 3.44 -11.84 11.23
CA ILE A 174 4.69 -11.46 10.56
C ILE A 174 5.23 -12.58 9.65
N ASN A 175 4.69 -13.79 9.80
CA ASN A 175 5.19 -15.00 9.14
C ASN A 175 4.52 -15.17 7.76
N ASP A 176 4.83 -14.25 6.85
CA ASP A 176 4.29 -14.22 5.49
C ASP A 176 5.42 -14.45 4.47
N TYR A 177 5.81 -15.71 4.32
CA TYR A 177 6.78 -16.14 3.31
C TYR A 177 6.19 -15.97 1.91
N LYS A 178 7.06 -15.70 0.93
CA LYS A 178 6.66 -15.36 -0.45
C LYS A 178 7.44 -16.22 -1.43
N GLY A 179 6.89 -16.37 -2.63
CA GLY A 179 7.43 -17.30 -3.63
C GLY A 179 6.55 -18.54 -3.76
N ILE A 180 7.16 -19.62 -4.21
CA ILE A 180 6.54 -20.94 -4.26
C ILE A 180 6.80 -21.62 -2.91
N LEU A 181 5.75 -21.85 -2.12
CA LEU A 181 5.85 -22.32 -0.73
C LEU A 181 5.57 -23.82 -0.56
N SER A 182 5.28 -24.51 -1.66
CA SER A 182 4.97 -25.94 -1.71
C SER A 182 5.49 -26.53 -3.02
N ASP A 183 5.41 -27.84 -3.16
CA ASP A 183 5.79 -28.52 -4.40
C ASP A 183 4.98 -28.00 -5.61
N VAL A 184 5.65 -27.96 -6.77
CA VAL A 184 5.02 -27.73 -8.07
C VAL A 184 4.84 -29.09 -8.74
N GLU A 185 3.61 -29.39 -9.13
CA GLU A 185 3.26 -30.68 -9.74
C GLU A 185 2.87 -30.52 -11.21
N LEU A 186 3.31 -31.45 -12.06
CA LEU A 186 2.80 -31.66 -13.41
C LEU A 186 2.12 -33.03 -13.46
N ASP A 187 0.83 -33.05 -13.77
CA ASP A 187 0.00 -34.26 -13.74
C ASP A 187 0.17 -35.08 -12.44
N LYS A 188 0.23 -34.38 -11.30
CA LYS A 188 0.44 -34.91 -9.94
C LYS A 188 1.83 -35.47 -9.65
N ASN A 189 2.80 -35.27 -10.54
CA ASN A 189 4.19 -35.62 -10.29
C ASN A 189 4.97 -34.37 -9.91
N VAL A 190 5.71 -34.44 -8.80
CA VAL A 190 6.52 -33.31 -8.32
C VAL A 190 7.63 -33.01 -9.32
N LEU A 191 7.74 -31.74 -9.72
CA LEU A 191 8.80 -31.24 -10.57
C LEU A 191 10.05 -30.89 -9.75
N HIS A 192 11.21 -31.37 -10.21
CA HIS A 192 12.52 -31.12 -9.60
C HIS A 192 13.45 -30.38 -10.57
N GLY A 193 14.62 -29.94 -10.08
CA GLY A 193 15.66 -29.33 -10.93
C GLY A 193 15.45 -27.84 -11.22
N TRP A 194 14.73 -27.11 -10.35
CA TRP A 194 14.48 -25.68 -10.50
C TRP A 194 15.79 -24.87 -10.47
N THR A 195 15.95 -24.00 -11.47
CA THR A 195 16.89 -22.88 -11.41
C THR A 195 16.12 -21.65 -10.92
N GLN A 196 16.59 -21.02 -9.85
CA GLN A 196 15.95 -19.86 -9.25
C GLN A 196 16.83 -18.61 -9.43
N CYS A 197 16.23 -17.54 -9.93
CA CYS A 197 16.90 -16.26 -10.13
C CYS A 197 16.13 -15.15 -9.43
N LYS A 198 16.84 -14.28 -8.70
CA LYS A 198 16.29 -12.99 -8.27
C LYS A 198 16.34 -12.05 -9.47
N LEU A 199 15.27 -11.28 -9.68
CA LEU A 199 15.23 -10.21 -10.67
C LEU A 199 15.32 -8.84 -9.97
N ASP A 200 16.27 -7.99 -10.35
CA ASP A 200 16.43 -6.64 -9.81
C ASP A 200 16.23 -5.57 -10.89
N ILE A 201 14.99 -5.46 -11.36
CA ILE A 201 14.60 -4.62 -12.51
C ILE A 201 15.03 -3.15 -12.36
N ILE A 202 15.12 -2.65 -11.12
CA ILE A 202 15.45 -1.25 -10.85
C ILE A 202 16.93 -0.96 -11.15
N HIS A 203 17.80 -1.94 -10.96
CA HIS A 203 19.25 -1.79 -11.12
C HIS A 203 19.76 -2.41 -12.43
N ASP A 204 19.09 -3.44 -12.92
CA ASP A 204 19.53 -4.23 -14.08
C ASP A 204 19.07 -3.63 -15.43
N TYR A 205 18.31 -2.52 -15.43
CA TYR A 205 17.73 -1.99 -16.67
C TYR A 205 18.76 -1.47 -17.67
N ALA A 206 19.93 -1.01 -17.21
CA ALA A 206 20.99 -0.53 -18.09
C ALA A 206 21.53 -1.63 -19.02
N ASP A 207 21.41 -2.90 -18.61
CA ASP A 207 21.86 -4.08 -19.36
C ASP A 207 20.74 -4.72 -20.21
N THR A 208 19.52 -4.15 -20.21
CA THR A 208 18.43 -4.67 -21.04
C THR A 208 18.60 -4.24 -22.49
N SER A 209 19.21 -5.11 -23.30
CA SER A 209 19.21 -4.96 -24.76
C SER A 209 17.79 -5.15 -25.31
N SER A 210 17.35 -4.26 -26.19
CA SER A 210 16.05 -4.30 -26.88
C SER A 210 15.99 -5.45 -27.93
N SER A 211 16.14 -6.68 -27.48
CA SER A 211 16.16 -7.88 -28.31
C SER A 211 15.03 -8.80 -27.86
N ASN A 212 14.06 -9.02 -28.76
CA ASN A 212 12.85 -9.83 -28.58
C ASN A 212 11.70 -9.15 -27.83
N ALA A 213 11.17 -8.06 -28.38
CA ALA A 213 9.83 -7.62 -28.02
C ALA A 213 8.84 -8.75 -28.36
N GLN A 214 8.25 -9.38 -27.33
CA GLN A 214 6.99 -10.08 -27.51
C GLN A 214 5.98 -9.10 -28.13
N GLY A 215 4.94 -9.61 -28.80
CA GLY A 215 3.96 -8.79 -29.51
C GLY A 215 3.46 -7.58 -28.71
N LYS A 216 2.98 -6.55 -29.43
CA LYS A 216 2.57 -5.26 -28.85
C LYS A 216 1.60 -5.43 -27.66
N GLY A 217 1.80 -4.62 -26.63
CA GLY A 217 0.91 -4.57 -25.46
C GLY A 217 0.93 -5.81 -24.57
N LYS A 218 1.97 -6.65 -24.65
CA LYS A 218 2.14 -7.82 -23.77
C LYS A 218 2.93 -7.46 -22.51
N TYR A 219 3.02 -8.41 -21.59
CA TYR A 219 3.89 -8.26 -20.43
C TYR A 219 5.35 -8.10 -20.88
N GLY A 220 6.13 -7.33 -20.14
CA GLY A 220 7.52 -7.03 -20.49
C GLY A 220 8.03 -5.74 -19.84
N VAL A 221 9.24 -5.35 -20.24
CA VAL A 221 9.87 -4.10 -19.82
C VAL A 221 9.72 -3.08 -20.94
N TYR A 222 9.14 -1.94 -20.61
CA TYR A 222 9.01 -0.78 -21.49
C TYR A 222 9.92 0.33 -20.99
N HIS A 223 10.60 0.99 -21.92
CA HIS A 223 11.46 2.12 -21.64
C HIS A 223 11.12 3.26 -22.59
N GLY A 224 11.08 4.49 -22.06
CA GLY A 224 10.85 5.70 -22.84
C GLY A 224 11.49 6.92 -22.19
N THR A 225 11.54 8.01 -22.93
CA THR A 225 12.01 9.30 -22.44
C THR A 225 10.96 10.38 -22.65
N PHE A 226 10.99 11.41 -21.82
CA PHE A 226 10.13 12.59 -21.94
C PHE A 226 10.88 13.85 -21.50
N LYS A 227 10.46 15.01 -22.00
CA LYS A 227 11.08 16.30 -21.65
C LYS A 227 10.25 17.04 -20.61
N VAL A 228 10.93 17.66 -19.66
CA VAL A 228 10.35 18.52 -18.62
C VAL A 228 11.04 19.88 -18.69
N ASP A 229 10.27 20.96 -18.80
CA ASP A 229 10.83 22.31 -18.77
C ASP A 229 11.09 22.76 -17.32
N VAL A 230 10.07 22.63 -16.46
CA VAL A 230 10.14 22.98 -15.04
C VAL A 230 9.63 21.80 -14.21
N PRO A 231 10.49 21.15 -13.41
CA PRO A 231 10.09 20.08 -12.49
C PRO A 231 8.97 20.54 -11.56
N THR A 232 7.84 19.86 -11.63
CA THR A 232 6.65 20.11 -10.79
C THR A 232 6.03 18.77 -10.42
N ASP A 233 5.42 18.71 -9.25
CA ASP A 233 4.65 17.54 -8.82
C ASP A 233 3.60 17.17 -9.87
N THR A 234 3.52 15.88 -10.19
CA THR A 234 2.60 15.36 -11.18
C THR A 234 2.20 13.92 -10.84
N PHE A 235 1.38 13.31 -11.68
CA PHE A 235 0.88 11.96 -11.48
C PHE A 235 1.00 11.14 -12.77
N LEU A 236 1.69 10.01 -12.71
CA LEU A 236 1.77 9.07 -13.83
C LEU A 236 0.47 8.27 -13.92
N ASN A 237 -0.29 8.50 -14.99
CA ASN A 237 -1.58 7.85 -15.25
C ASN A 237 -1.38 6.53 -15.98
N THR A 238 -1.74 5.44 -15.31
CA THR A 238 -1.62 4.06 -15.81
C THR A 238 -2.93 3.51 -16.37
N THR A 239 -3.94 4.35 -16.58
CA THR A 239 -5.21 3.94 -17.22
C THR A 239 -4.93 3.28 -18.57
N GLY A 240 -5.44 2.06 -18.78
CA GLY A 240 -5.25 1.28 -20.01
C GLY A 240 -4.04 0.34 -19.98
N TRP A 241 -3.19 0.45 -18.96
CA TRP A 241 -2.20 -0.54 -18.59
C TRP A 241 -2.78 -1.57 -17.62
N GLY A 242 -2.06 -2.66 -17.42
CA GLY A 242 -2.49 -3.77 -16.59
C GLY A 242 -2.00 -3.59 -15.16
N LYS A 243 -0.89 -4.26 -14.85
CA LYS A 243 -0.32 -4.36 -13.52
C LYS A 243 1.19 -4.32 -13.60
N GLY A 244 1.84 -3.61 -12.69
CA GLY A 244 3.27 -3.47 -12.80
C GLY A 244 3.93 -2.53 -11.82
N VAL A 245 5.14 -2.12 -12.18
CA VAL A 245 6.01 -1.21 -11.43
C VAL A 245 6.48 -0.09 -12.34
N ALA A 246 6.51 1.14 -11.83
CA ALA A 246 7.00 2.30 -12.58
C ALA A 246 8.23 2.92 -11.91
N VAL A 247 9.21 3.32 -12.72
CA VAL A 247 10.46 3.94 -12.28
C VAL A 247 10.71 5.19 -13.12
N VAL A 248 10.99 6.32 -12.47
CA VAL A 248 11.31 7.59 -13.14
C VAL A 248 12.71 8.03 -12.71
N ASN A 249 13.62 8.22 -13.68
CA ASN A 249 15.01 8.59 -13.42
C ASN A 249 15.68 7.70 -12.35
N GLY A 250 15.43 6.39 -12.38
CA GLY A 250 15.93 5.42 -11.39
C GLY A 250 15.16 5.38 -10.05
N ASN A 251 14.22 6.30 -9.81
CA ASN A 251 13.40 6.33 -8.60
C ASN A 251 12.16 5.45 -8.77
N ASN A 252 12.04 4.40 -7.95
CA ASN A 252 10.90 3.49 -8.00
C ASN A 252 9.64 4.14 -7.39
N LEU A 253 8.69 4.51 -8.24
CA LEU A 253 7.42 5.13 -7.86
C LEU A 253 6.50 4.16 -7.09
N GLY A 254 6.73 2.86 -7.26
CA GLY A 254 5.92 1.80 -6.67
C GLY A 254 5.07 1.06 -7.69
N ARG A 255 4.06 0.38 -7.18
CA ARG A 255 3.21 -0.54 -7.95
C ARG A 255 1.98 0.17 -8.50
N TYR A 256 1.60 -0.17 -9.72
CA TYR A 256 0.28 0.15 -10.26
C TYR A 256 -0.51 -1.12 -10.56
N TRP A 257 -1.84 -1.03 -10.47
CA TRP A 257 -2.73 -2.11 -10.88
C TRP A 257 -4.04 -1.53 -11.41
N ALA A 258 -3.95 -0.97 -12.62
CA ALA A 258 -5.04 -0.19 -13.21
C ALA A 258 -6.25 -1.04 -13.62
N THR A 259 -6.06 -2.34 -13.84
CA THR A 259 -7.14 -3.31 -14.07
C THR A 259 -8.01 -3.55 -12.82
N GLU A 260 -7.45 -3.38 -11.62
CA GLU A 260 -8.18 -3.59 -10.36
C GLU A 260 -8.66 -2.30 -9.70
N GLY A 261 -7.84 -1.24 -9.74
CA GLY A 261 -8.10 0.01 -9.02
C GLY A 261 -8.13 -0.16 -7.50
N PRO A 262 -8.49 0.86 -6.72
CA PRO A 262 -9.07 2.11 -7.19
C PRO A 262 -8.03 3.10 -7.72
N GLN A 263 -6.78 3.01 -7.32
CA GLN A 263 -5.74 3.97 -7.72
C GLN A 263 -5.32 3.75 -9.20
N LEU A 264 -5.46 4.76 -10.04
CA LEU A 264 -5.04 4.71 -11.47
C LEU A 264 -3.84 5.60 -11.78
N THR A 265 -3.32 6.30 -10.78
CA THR A 265 -2.17 7.20 -10.93
C THR A 265 -1.16 7.02 -9.83
N LEU A 266 0.12 7.08 -10.16
CA LEU A 266 1.23 7.12 -9.20
C LEU A 266 1.72 8.56 -9.03
N TYR A 267 1.94 8.99 -7.79
CA TYR A 267 2.52 10.30 -7.51
C TYR A 267 3.98 10.35 -7.98
N VAL A 268 4.33 11.41 -8.71
CA VAL A 268 5.68 11.71 -9.18
C VAL A 268 6.11 13.03 -8.53
N PRO A 269 6.96 12.99 -7.49
CA PRO A 269 7.50 14.20 -6.88
C PRO A 269 8.32 15.01 -7.89
N ALA A 270 8.24 16.34 -7.82
CA ALA A 270 9.10 17.23 -8.59
C ALA A 270 10.59 16.90 -8.40
N ALA A 271 10.97 16.45 -7.20
CA ALA A 271 12.33 16.05 -6.84
C ALA A 271 12.84 14.81 -7.61
N PHE A 272 11.95 14.02 -8.23
CA PHE A 272 12.34 12.89 -9.08
C PHE A 272 12.51 13.30 -10.55
N LEU A 273 12.21 14.55 -10.89
CA LEU A 273 12.29 15.09 -12.25
C LEU A 273 13.45 16.08 -12.37
N GLN A 274 13.95 16.25 -13.58
CA GLN A 274 14.98 17.23 -13.94
C GLN A 274 14.58 18.04 -15.18
N PRO A 275 15.03 19.30 -15.32
CA PRO A 275 14.88 20.03 -16.58
C PRO A 275 15.57 19.28 -17.73
N GLY A 276 14.93 19.25 -18.89
CA GLY A 276 15.39 18.49 -20.04
C GLY A 276 14.86 17.05 -20.05
N GLU A 277 15.72 16.10 -20.42
CA GLU A 277 15.31 14.71 -20.67
C GLU A 277 15.22 13.90 -19.36
N ASN A 278 14.14 13.13 -19.24
CA ASN A 278 13.84 12.23 -18.13
C ASN A 278 13.55 10.84 -18.68
N SER A 279 13.91 9.78 -17.95
CA SER A 279 13.62 8.40 -18.30
C SER A 279 12.43 7.84 -17.53
N LEU A 280 11.66 6.98 -18.20
CA LEU A 280 10.57 6.22 -17.64
C LEU A 280 10.77 4.75 -17.98
N LEU A 281 10.76 3.90 -16.95
CA LEU A 281 10.74 2.45 -17.08
C LEU A 281 9.45 1.91 -16.47
N ILE A 282 8.85 0.97 -17.19
CA ILE A 282 7.64 0.25 -16.77
C ILE A 282 7.92 -1.24 -16.88
N LEU A 283 7.77 -1.97 -15.77
CA LEU A 283 7.55 -3.40 -15.80
C LEU A 283 6.05 -3.66 -15.88
N GLU A 284 5.57 -4.23 -16.98
CA GLU A 284 4.17 -4.61 -17.17
C GLU A 284 4.03 -6.13 -17.07
N LEU A 285 3.04 -6.60 -16.31
CA LEU A 285 2.86 -8.02 -15.93
C LEU A 285 1.57 -8.63 -16.50
N GLU A 286 0.59 -7.83 -16.92
CA GLU A 286 -0.69 -8.29 -17.49
C GLU A 286 -0.84 -7.89 -18.97
N GLY A 287 -0.24 -6.78 -19.37
CA GLY A 287 -0.29 -6.21 -20.71
C GLY A 287 -0.93 -4.82 -20.73
N THR A 288 -0.92 -4.17 -21.89
CA THR A 288 -1.46 -2.82 -22.07
C THR A 288 -2.20 -2.68 -23.40
N ASN A 289 -3.30 -1.94 -23.38
CA ASN A 289 -4.07 -1.59 -24.57
C ASN A 289 -3.66 -0.22 -25.15
N ASN A 290 -2.72 0.48 -24.50
CA ASN A 290 -2.27 1.81 -24.91
C ASN A 290 -1.08 1.75 -25.87
N CYS A 291 -1.14 0.87 -26.87
CA CYS A 291 -0.10 0.76 -27.89
C CYS A 291 -0.66 1.11 -29.26
N ALA A 292 -0.02 2.06 -29.94
CA ALA A 292 -0.29 2.41 -31.32
C ALA A 292 0.97 2.19 -32.14
N GLU A 293 0.84 1.47 -33.26
CA GLU A 293 1.98 1.06 -34.09
C GLU A 293 3.09 0.45 -33.23
N ASN A 294 4.28 1.02 -33.16
CA ASN A 294 5.42 0.47 -32.41
C ASN A 294 5.69 1.22 -31.10
N THR A 295 4.73 2.01 -30.62
CA THR A 295 4.88 2.84 -29.43
C THR A 295 3.74 2.61 -28.45
N CYS A 296 4.07 2.46 -27.18
CA CYS A 296 3.09 2.42 -26.09
C CYS A 296 3.23 3.68 -25.26
N SER A 297 2.12 4.23 -24.77
CA SER A 297 2.10 5.54 -24.14
C SER A 297 1.46 5.55 -22.76
N LEU A 298 1.95 6.47 -21.95
CA LEU A 298 1.44 6.87 -20.64
C LEU A 298 1.28 8.40 -20.66
N SER A 299 0.51 8.93 -19.72
CA SER A 299 0.37 10.39 -19.56
C SER A 299 0.72 10.81 -18.15
N LEU A 300 1.26 12.03 -18.03
CA LEU A 300 1.38 12.75 -16.78
C LEU A 300 0.16 13.66 -16.64
N VAL A 301 -0.49 13.64 -15.48
CA VAL A 301 -1.69 14.43 -15.18
C VAL A 301 -1.51 15.25 -13.92
N GLU A 302 -2.23 16.37 -13.81
CA GLU A 302 -2.09 17.31 -12.69
C GLU A 302 -2.79 16.86 -11.40
N GLN A 303 -3.70 15.89 -11.49
CA GLN A 303 -4.54 15.47 -10.36
C GLN A 303 -4.55 13.94 -10.27
N PRO A 304 -4.52 13.37 -9.06
CA PRO A 304 -4.57 11.93 -8.89
C PRO A 304 -5.95 11.40 -9.29
N VAL A 305 -5.98 10.18 -9.82
CA VAL A 305 -7.20 9.50 -10.24
C VAL A 305 -7.40 8.26 -9.39
N TYR A 306 -8.52 8.23 -8.67
CA TYR A 306 -9.02 7.07 -7.94
C TYR A 306 -10.42 6.73 -8.46
N VAL A 307 -10.65 5.47 -8.82
CA VAL A 307 -11.91 4.97 -9.39
C VAL A 307 -12.42 3.81 -8.54
N TRP A 308 -13.41 4.10 -7.71
CA TRP A 308 -13.97 3.11 -6.78
C TRP A 308 -14.95 2.14 -7.48
N SER A 309 -15.72 2.59 -8.46
CA SER A 309 -16.65 1.73 -9.21
C SER A 309 -16.32 1.65 -10.70
N SER A 310 -16.77 0.61 -11.40
CA SER A 310 -16.80 0.62 -12.87
C SER A 310 -17.73 1.76 -13.31
N LYS A 311 -17.12 2.92 -13.65
CA LYS A 311 -17.72 4.20 -14.06
C LYS A 311 -19.26 4.24 -14.11
N LYS A 312 -19.88 5.04 -13.24
CA LYS A 312 -21.27 5.49 -13.48
C LYS A 312 -21.50 6.97 -13.67
N THR A 313 -20.60 7.92 -13.35
CA THR A 313 -20.68 9.32 -13.83
C THR A 313 -19.44 10.16 -13.44
N LYS A 314 -19.33 11.39 -13.97
CA LYS A 314 -18.33 12.44 -13.69
C LYS A 314 -18.17 12.86 -12.20
N ALA A 315 -18.81 12.18 -11.24
CA ALA A 315 -18.78 12.53 -9.82
C ALA A 315 -17.67 11.81 -9.01
N ASP A 316 -16.92 10.90 -9.62
CA ASP A 316 -15.87 10.12 -8.92
C ASP A 316 -14.52 10.88 -8.77
N PHE A 317 -14.47 12.17 -9.12
CA PHE A 317 -13.25 12.98 -8.98
C PHE A 317 -13.26 13.74 -7.65
N TRP A 318 -12.33 13.41 -6.76
CA TRP A 318 -11.99 14.34 -5.68
C TRP A 318 -11.38 15.59 -6.31
N ARG A 319 -12.12 16.70 -6.27
CA ARG A 319 -11.57 18.03 -6.59
C ARG A 319 -11.22 18.67 -5.26
N GLY A 320 -9.93 18.80 -4.99
CA GLY A 320 -9.44 19.56 -3.84
C GLY A 320 -9.99 20.98 -3.82
N PRO A 321 -9.86 21.70 -2.69
CA PRO A 321 -10.41 23.03 -2.54
C PRO A 321 -9.87 23.95 -3.64
N ARG A 322 -10.78 24.51 -4.46
CA ARG A 322 -10.41 25.57 -5.41
C ARG A 322 -9.92 26.75 -4.59
N ARG A 323 -8.71 27.24 -4.86
CA ARG A 323 -8.30 28.58 -4.40
C ARG A 323 -9.40 29.54 -4.83
N GLN A 324 -10.09 30.16 -3.87
CA GLN A 324 -10.88 31.34 -4.18
C GLN A 324 -9.89 32.37 -4.73
N GLN A 325 -10.02 32.70 -6.01
CA GLN A 325 -9.39 33.90 -6.54
C GLN A 325 -10.01 35.06 -5.76
N HIS A 326 -9.22 35.64 -4.85
CA HIS A 326 -9.53 36.96 -4.34
C HIS A 326 -9.37 37.93 -5.52
N ASN A 327 -10.50 38.45 -5.99
CA ASN A 327 -10.54 39.68 -6.77
C ASN A 327 -10.25 40.88 -5.87
#